data_AF-A0AA37UHG9-F1
#
_entry.id   AF-A0AA37UHG9-F1
#
_cell.length_a   1.000
_cell.length_b   1.000
_cell.length_c   1.000
_cell.angle_alpha   90.00
_cell.angle_beta   90.00
_cell.angle_gamma   90.00
#
_symmetry.space_group_name_H-M   'P 1'
#
loop_
_entity.id
_entity.type
_entity.pdbx_description
1 polymer ?
#
loop_
_entity_poly.entity_id
_entity_poly.type
_entity_poly.pdbx_seq_one_letter_code
_entity_poly.pdbx_strand_id
1 'polypeptide(L)' 'MLTLADVAEILDITVPTARALVRQGEIQGFQVGGRGMWRVEAKELDAYVDREKAAAAARRTALQRD' A
#
# COMPACT_ATOMS: atom_id res chain seq x y z
N MET A 1 10.05 -3.00 10.29
CA MET A 1 10.19 -2.09 9.11
C MET A 1 10.23 -2.96 7.87
N LEU A 2 9.52 -2.56 6.82
CA LEU A 2 9.40 -3.27 5.55
C LEU A 2 10.17 -2.54 4.46
N THR A 3 10.83 -3.28 3.57
CA THR A 3 11.30 -2.80 2.27
C THR A 3 10.17 -2.81 1.25
N LEU A 4 10.41 -2.22 0.07
CA LEU A 4 9.49 -2.36 -1.05
C LEU A 4 9.37 -3.82 -1.54
N ALA A 5 10.39 -4.66 -1.32
CA ALA A 5 10.31 -6.08 -1.64
C ALA A 5 9.38 -6.81 -0.68
N ASP A 6 9.50 -6.55 0.63
CA ASP A 6 8.61 -7.14 1.64
C ASP A 6 7.15 -6.71 1.41
N VAL A 7 6.91 -5.44 1.09
CA VAL A 7 5.56 -4.94 0.77
C VAL A 7 5.00 -5.62 -0.49
N ALA A 8 5.84 -5.78 -1.52
CA ALA A 8 5.44 -6.44 -2.76
C ALA A 8 5.07 -7.91 -2.53
N GLU A 9 5.84 -8.62 -1.71
CA GLU A 9 5.56 -10.00 -1.30
C GLU A 9 4.24 -10.10 -0.51
N ILE A 10 4.04 -9.23 0.49
CA ILE A 10 2.84 -9.27 1.34
C ILE A 10 1.56 -9.00 0.54
N LEU A 11 1.60 -8.05 -0.38
CA LEU A 11 0.45 -7.68 -1.21
C LEU A 11 0.29 -8.53 -2.47
N ASP A 12 1.22 -9.46 -2.73
CA ASP A 12 1.30 -10.24 -3.97
C ASP A 12 1.27 -9.34 -5.24
N ILE A 13 2.15 -8.34 -5.26
CA ILE A 13 2.33 -7.40 -6.37
C ILE A 13 3.79 -7.29 -6.78
N THR A 14 4.06 -6.58 -7.87
CA THR A 14 5.45 -6.31 -8.28
C THR A 14 6.10 -5.21 -7.43
N VAL A 15 7.42 -5.26 -7.24
CA VAL A 15 8.18 -4.19 -6.55
C VAL A 15 8.00 -2.81 -7.21
N PRO A 16 7.96 -2.67 -8.55
CA PRO A 16 7.58 -1.40 -9.18
C PRO A 16 6.20 -0.89 -8.76
N THR A 17 5.20 -1.78 -8.63
CA THR A 17 3.86 -1.42 -8.13
C THR A 17 3.93 -0.94 -6.69
N ALA A 18 4.62 -1.67 -5.80
CA ALA A 18 4.81 -1.25 -4.41
C ALA A 18 5.51 0.12 -4.31
N ARG A 19 6.53 0.37 -5.16
CA ARG A 19 7.19 1.67 -5.27
C ARG A 19 6.23 2.78 -5.70
N ALA A 20 5.35 2.50 -6.68
CA ALA A 20 4.38 3.48 -7.17
C ALA A 20 3.42 3.90 -6.06
N LEU A 21 2.89 2.94 -5.29
CA LEU A 21 2.03 3.20 -4.13
C LEU A 21 2.71 4.13 -3.12
N VAL A 22 3.97 3.85 -2.77
CA VAL A 22 4.71 4.71 -1.83
C VAL A 22 5.01 6.08 -2.41
N ARG A 23 5.41 6.15 -3.68
CA ARG A 23 5.74 7.42 -4.36
C ARG A 23 4.51 8.31 -4.58
N GLN A 24 3.34 7.71 -4.74
CA GLN A 24 2.06 8.42 -4.87
C GLN A 24 1.48 8.81 -3.51
N GLY A 25 2.02 8.29 -2.40
CA GLY A 25 1.51 8.54 -1.05
C GLY A 25 0.36 7.62 -0.65
N GLU A 26 0.01 6.62 -1.47
CA GLU A 26 -1.02 5.63 -1.16
C GLU A 26 -0.61 4.73 -0.01
N ILE A 27 0.68 4.40 0.10
CA ILE A 27 1.26 3.76 1.30
C ILE A 27 2.29 4.71 1.88
N GLN A 28 2.10 5.13 3.12
CA GLN A 28 3.03 6.04 3.76
C GLN A 28 4.37 5.33 4.04
N GLY A 29 5.45 5.96 3.57
CA GLY A 29 6.81 5.47 3.74
C GLY A 29 7.83 6.59 3.65
N PHE A 30 9.07 6.30 4.00
CA PHE A 30 10.16 7.27 4.00
C PHE A 30 11.43 6.65 3.43
N GLN A 31 12.34 7.49 2.93
CA GLN A 31 13.66 7.05 2.47
C GLN A 31 14.65 7.07 3.64
N VAL A 32 15.43 6.00 3.76
CA VAL A 32 16.51 5.88 4.75
C VAL A 32 17.84 5.83 4.03
N GLY A 33 18.66 6.87 4.19
CA GLY A 33 19.98 6.95 3.57
C GLY A 33 19.93 7.29 2.08
N GLY A 34 20.58 6.47 1.26
CA GLY A 34 20.77 6.71 -0.17
C GLY A 34 19.48 6.63 -1.01
N ARG A 35 19.59 7.07 -2.27
CA ARG A 35 18.46 7.17 -3.21
C ARG A 35 17.79 5.81 -3.42
N GLY A 36 16.49 5.72 -3.14
CA GLY A 36 15.67 4.54 -3.44
C GLY A 36 15.57 3.49 -2.32
N MET A 37 16.19 3.74 -1.17
CA MET A 37 16.05 2.87 0.00
C MET A 37 14.82 3.27 0.81
N TRP A 38 13.65 2.79 0.37
CA TRP A 38 12.37 3.07 1.03
C TRP A 38 12.10 2.10 2.17
N ARG A 39 11.51 2.65 3.24
CA ARG A 39 11.00 1.91 4.39
C ARG A 39 9.54 2.25 4.63
N VAL A 40 8.77 1.21 4.93
CA VAL A 40 7.35 1.29 5.28
C VAL A 40 7.17 0.66 6.66
N GLU A 41 6.43 1.34 7.53
CA GLU A 41 5.99 0.73 8.79
C GLU A 41 4.85 -0.25 8.52
N ALA A 42 4.81 -1.38 9.23
CA ALA A 42 3.75 -2.38 9.04
C ALA A 42 2.34 -1.76 9.20
N LYS A 43 2.17 -0.88 10.19
CA LYS A 43 0.92 -0.15 10.43
C LYS A 43 0.44 0.69 9.23
N GLU A 44 1.36 1.19 8.41
CA GLU A 44 1.02 2.00 7.23
C GLU A 44 0.58 1.12 6.07
N LEU A 45 1.16 -0.08 5.95
CA LEU A 45 0.66 -1.11 5.04
C LEU A 45 -0.73 -1.59 5.46
N ASP A 46 -0.93 -1.86 6.74
CA ASP A 46 -2.24 -2.25 7.30
C ASP A 46 -3.29 -1.16 7.04
N ALA A 47 -2.94 0.11 7.28
CA ALA A 47 -3.83 1.25 7.03
C ALA A 47 -4.23 1.38 5.55
N TYR A 48 -3.30 1.09 4.62
CA TYR A 48 -3.63 1.04 3.18
C TYR A 48 -4.63 -0.08 2.88
N VAL A 49 -4.38 -1.29 3.38
CA VAL A 49 -5.27 -2.44 3.18
C VAL A 49 -6.68 -2.15 3.74
N ASP A 50 -6.78 -1.50 4.89
CA ASP A 50 -8.06 -1.14 5.49
C ASP A 50 -8.82 -0.10 4.66
N ARG A 51 -8.14 0.91 4.09
CA ARG A 51 -8.75 1.85 3.14
C ARG A 51 -9.28 1.14 1.90
N GLU A 52 -8.50 0.23 1.30
CA GLU A 52 -8.92 -0.53 0.12
C GLU A 52 -10.12 -1.44 0.40
N LYS A 53 -10.14 -2.11 1.56
CA LYS A 53 -11.29 -2.91 2.01
C LYS A 53 -12.54 -2.05 2.19
N ALA A 54 -12.42 -0.88 2.83
CA ALA A 54 -13.54 0.04 3.02
C ALA A 54 -14.08 0.55 1.68
N ALA A 55 -13.20 0.93 0.75
CA ALA A 55 -13.58 1.35 -0.59
C ALA A 55 -14.28 0.22 -1.38
N ALA A 56 -13.78 -1.02 -1.27
CA ALA A 56 -14.42 -2.19 -1.89
C ALA A 56 -15.81 -2.47 -1.29
N ALA A 57 -15.96 -2.35 0.03
CA ALA A 57 -17.25 -2.49 0.70
C ALA A 57 -18.26 -1.43 0.23
N ALA A 58 -17.85 -0.16 0.15
CA ALA A 58 -18.69 0.92 -0.34
C ALA A 58 -19.18 0.68 -1.79
N ARG A 59 -18.29 0.21 -2.67
CA ARG A 59 -18.65 -0.15 -4.06
C ARG A 59 -19.67 -1.28 -4.13
N ARG A 60 -19.52 -2.33 -3.31
CA ARG A 60 -20.49 -3.43 -3.25
C ARG A 60 -21.86 -2.95 -2.77
N THR A 61 -21.90 -2.10 -1.76
CA THR A 61 -23.17 -1.54 -1.25
C THR A 61 -23.85 -0.65 -2.28
N ALA A 62 -23.11 0.12 -3.07
CA ALA A 62 -23.68 0.94 -4.15
C ALA A 62 -24.35 0.06 -5.22
N LEU A 63 -23.65 -0.98 -5.69
CA LEU A 63 -24.18 -1.91 -6.71
C LEU A 63 -25.41 -2.70 -6.25
N GLN A 64 -25.58 -2.93 -4.94
CA GLN A 64 -26.76 -3.62 -4.40
C GLN A 64 -28.01 -2.73 -4.30
N ARG A 65 -27.86 -1.42 -4.48
CA ARG A 65 -28.95 -0.44 -4.34
C ARG A 65 -29.53 0.03 -5.69
N ASP A 66 -28.91 -0.41 -6.78
CA ASP A 66 -29.34 -0.20 -8.17
C ASP A 66 -30.09 -1.45 -8.68
#